data_AF-A0A6J1M248-F1
#
_entry.id   AF-A0A6J1M248-F1
#
_cell.length_a   1.000
_cell.length_b   1.000
_cell.length_c   1.000
_cell.angle_alpha   90.00
_cell.angle_beta   90.00
_cell.angle_gamma   90.00
#
_symmetry.space_group_name_H-M   'P 1'
#
loop_
_entity.id
_entity.type
_entity.pdbx_description
1 polymer ?
#
loop_
_entity_poly.entity_id
_entity_poly.type
_entity_poly.pdbx_seq_one_letter_code
_entity_poly.pdbx_strand_id
1 'polypeptide(L)'
;MAQSRLEKVGTIFTRVQGLLRAGAMKTEDKPIWYDIYAAFPPKLEPRFDRPAINVPVRNIFYAEDVVRAKLHKQNKPHETISLFDQKHRTQSQQFLQIYDQLKSQGALDDQRIYETALDLLAEQRQKSQPEAVEEQLQLEQPNKSTLLSDFQEADHQKHQQQEQEQTKPSKAKPEGINISSLFKD
;
A
#
# COMPACT_ATOMS: atom_id res chain seq x y z
N MET A 1 -39.48 25.81 21.84
CA MET A 1 -38.85 26.21 20.56
C MET A 1 -39.64 25.59 19.41
N ALA A 2 -40.15 26.40 18.48
CA ALA A 2 -40.80 25.87 17.28
C ALA A 2 -39.74 25.23 16.36
N GLN A 3 -39.91 23.95 16.03
CA GLN A 3 -39.03 23.21 15.12
C GLN A 3 -39.85 22.67 13.94
N SER A 4 -39.31 22.72 12.73
CA SER A 4 -39.91 22.09 11.56
C SER A 4 -39.21 20.77 11.25
N ARG A 5 -39.99 19.68 11.12
CA ARG A 5 -39.51 18.34 10.73
C ARG A 5 -39.82 17.97 9.29
N LEU A 6 -40.37 18.89 8.48
CA LEU A 6 -40.76 18.64 7.09
C LEU A 6 -39.53 18.56 6.17
N GLU A 7 -38.99 17.37 5.95
CA GLU A 7 -37.81 17.11 5.12
C GLU A 7 -38.08 17.20 3.62
N LYS A 8 -39.32 16.94 3.19
CA LYS A 8 -39.73 16.96 1.77
C LYS A 8 -40.09 18.35 1.26
N VAL A 9 -40.20 19.34 2.15
CA VAL A 9 -40.71 20.68 1.83
C VAL A 9 -39.60 21.72 2.05
N GLY A 10 -39.12 22.31 0.95
CA GLY A 10 -38.05 23.31 0.98
C GLY A 10 -36.73 22.73 1.50
N THR A 11 -35.83 23.62 1.93
CA THR A 11 -34.55 23.26 2.55
C THR A 11 -34.55 23.59 4.03
N ILE A 12 -33.57 23.10 4.78
CA ILE A 12 -33.39 23.51 6.18
C ILE A 12 -33.22 25.04 6.29
N PHE A 13 -32.57 25.67 5.32
CA PHE A 13 -32.33 27.10 5.30
C PHE A 13 -33.61 27.89 5.08
N THR A 14 -34.40 27.54 4.06
CA THR A 14 -35.67 28.24 3.79
C THR A 14 -36.67 28.05 4.92
N ARG A 15 -36.68 26.89 5.58
CA ARG A 15 -37.55 26.62 6.73
C ARG A 15 -37.17 27.45 7.95
N VAL A 16 -35.89 27.51 8.31
CA VAL A 16 -35.42 28.37 9.41
C VAL A 16 -35.64 29.85 9.09
N GLN A 17 -35.36 30.26 7.86
CA GLN A 17 -35.63 31.63 7.41
C GLN A 17 -37.12 31.98 7.52
N GLY A 18 -38.02 31.05 7.16
CA GLY A 18 -39.46 31.24 7.31
C GLY A 18 -39.88 31.36 8.78
N LEU A 19 -39.35 30.51 9.67
CA LEU A 19 -39.62 30.57 11.10
C LEU A 19 -39.15 31.88 11.73
N LEU A 20 -37.97 32.37 11.35
CA LEU A 20 -37.44 33.66 11.78
C LEU A 20 -38.30 34.83 11.27
N ARG A 21 -38.69 34.82 9.98
CA ARG A 21 -39.52 35.88 9.37
C ARG A 21 -40.94 35.93 9.94
N ALA A 22 -41.52 34.78 10.26
CA ALA A 22 -42.86 34.69 10.84
C ALA A 22 -42.88 34.99 12.35
N GLY A 23 -41.72 35.20 12.99
CA GLY A 23 -41.60 35.40 14.43
C GLY A 23 -41.82 34.14 15.28
N ALA A 24 -42.01 32.98 14.66
CA ALA A 24 -42.17 31.69 15.35
C ALA A 24 -40.86 31.19 15.97
N MET A 25 -39.72 31.67 15.48
CA MET A 25 -38.38 31.50 16.06
C MET A 25 -37.80 32.87 16.36
N LYS A 26 -37.30 33.05 17.58
CA LYS A 26 -36.63 34.30 17.96
C LYS A 26 -35.25 34.37 17.32
N THR A 27 -34.75 35.59 17.09
CA THR A 27 -33.40 35.80 16.54
C THR A 27 -32.30 35.26 17.46
N GLU A 28 -32.51 35.24 18.77
CA GLU A 28 -31.61 34.62 19.76
C GLU A 28 -31.55 33.09 19.64
N ASP A 29 -32.64 32.46 19.17
CA ASP A 29 -32.73 31.02 18.95
C ASP A 29 -32.24 30.60 17.55
N LYS A 30 -31.71 31.56 16.77
CA LYS A 30 -31.19 31.32 15.42
C LYS A 30 -30.03 30.31 15.50
N PRO A 31 -30.06 29.22 14.71
CA PRO A 31 -28.98 28.24 14.72
C PRO A 31 -27.64 28.85 14.32
N ILE A 32 -26.56 28.41 14.98
CA ILE A 32 -25.19 28.90 14.74
C ILE A 32 -24.78 28.77 13.26
N TRP A 33 -25.22 27.71 12.59
CA TRP A 33 -24.90 27.47 11.17
C TRP A 33 -25.59 28.45 10.21
N TYR A 34 -26.66 29.14 10.62
CA TYR A 34 -27.48 29.94 9.71
C TYR A 34 -26.69 31.06 9.04
N ASP A 35 -25.88 31.79 9.81
CA ASP A 35 -25.07 32.90 9.30
C ASP A 35 -23.97 32.40 8.37
N ILE A 36 -23.38 31.24 8.67
CA ILE A 36 -22.40 30.59 7.81
C ILE A 36 -23.03 30.21 6.46
N TYR A 37 -24.23 29.62 6.49
CA TYR A 37 -24.96 29.26 5.27
C TYR A 37 -25.37 30.51 4.47
N ALA A 38 -25.81 31.58 5.14
CA ALA A 38 -26.20 32.82 4.47
C ALA A 38 -25.00 33.53 3.82
N ALA A 39 -23.82 33.50 4.46
CA ALA A 39 -22.59 34.07 3.91
C ALA A 39 -21.98 33.21 2.79
N PHE A 40 -22.02 31.88 2.95
CA PHE A 40 -21.41 30.92 2.04
C PHE A 40 -22.42 29.84 1.61
N PRO A 41 -23.43 30.19 0.79
CA PRO A 41 -24.44 29.23 0.37
C PRO A 41 -23.81 28.14 -0.52
N PRO A 42 -24.29 26.89 -0.44
CA PRO A 42 -23.81 25.83 -1.30
C PRO A 42 -24.17 26.11 -2.75
N LYS A 43 -23.32 25.66 -3.69
CA LYS A 43 -23.56 25.82 -5.14
C LYS A 43 -24.93 25.30 -5.59
N LEU A 44 -25.42 24.23 -4.97
CA LEU A 44 -26.71 23.63 -5.26
C LEU A 44 -27.47 23.39 -3.96
N GLU A 45 -28.70 23.89 -3.86
CA GLU A 45 -29.53 23.78 -2.66
C GLU A 45 -29.99 22.33 -2.37
N PRO A 46 -29.89 21.85 -1.12
CA PRO A 46 -30.21 20.46 -0.76
C PRO A 46 -31.73 20.22 -0.71
N ARG A 47 -32.36 20.23 -1.88
CA ARG A 47 -33.78 19.96 -2.05
C ARG A 47 -34.04 18.46 -2.12
N PHE A 48 -35.15 18.04 -1.52
CA PHE A 48 -35.60 16.64 -1.55
C PHE A 48 -35.96 16.16 -2.96
N ASP A 49 -36.55 17.04 -3.78
CA ASP A 49 -37.00 16.75 -5.14
C ASP A 49 -35.88 16.82 -6.20
N ARG A 50 -34.61 16.90 -5.78
CA ARG A 50 -33.49 17.00 -6.72
C ARG A 50 -33.35 15.68 -7.49
N PRO A 51 -33.46 15.70 -8.84
CA PRO A 51 -33.22 14.51 -9.63
C PRO A 51 -31.75 14.10 -9.54
N ALA A 52 -31.50 12.78 -9.47
CA ALA A 52 -30.14 12.26 -9.58
C ALA A 52 -29.57 12.61 -10.97
N ILE A 53 -28.34 13.10 -11.00
CA ILE A 53 -27.66 13.43 -12.25
C ILE A 53 -27.36 12.11 -12.97
N ASN A 54 -28.06 11.84 -14.07
CA ASN A 54 -27.80 10.69 -14.92
C ASN A 54 -26.74 11.05 -15.98
N VAL A 55 -25.52 11.30 -15.53
CA VAL A 55 -24.37 11.52 -16.43
C VAL A 55 -23.60 10.20 -16.51
N PRO A 56 -23.45 9.61 -17.71
CA PRO A 56 -22.64 8.40 -17.86
C PRO A 56 -21.18 8.72 -17.55
N VAL A 57 -20.61 8.02 -16.57
CA VAL A 57 -19.21 8.14 -16.23
C VAL A 57 -18.37 7.52 -17.35
N ARG A 58 -17.43 8.28 -17.89
CA ARG A 58 -16.52 7.81 -18.94
C ARG A 58 -15.33 7.09 -18.32
N ASN A 59 -14.88 6.01 -18.95
CA ASN A 59 -13.62 5.37 -18.59
C ASN A 59 -12.46 6.32 -18.88
N ILE A 60 -11.50 6.39 -17.95
CA ILE A 60 -10.30 7.21 -18.08
C ILE A 60 -9.18 6.31 -18.57
N PHE A 61 -8.70 6.56 -19.78
CA PHE A 61 -7.56 5.88 -20.38
C PHE A 61 -6.52 6.92 -20.80
N TYR A 62 -5.25 6.57 -20.62
CA TYR A 62 -4.12 7.39 -21.02
C TYR A 62 -3.37 6.74 -22.19
N ALA A 63 -2.55 7.54 -22.88
CA ALA A 63 -1.81 7.06 -24.04
C ALA A 63 -0.82 5.93 -23.66
N GLU A 64 -0.22 6.03 -22.47
CA GLU A 64 0.72 5.04 -21.97
C GLU A 64 0.06 3.72 -21.56
N ASP A 65 -1.27 3.67 -21.37
CA ASP A 65 -1.97 2.44 -20.98
C ASP A 65 -1.88 1.35 -22.06
N VAL A 66 -1.74 1.74 -23.33
CA VAL A 66 -1.50 0.81 -24.44
C VAL A 66 -0.17 0.08 -24.24
N VAL A 67 0.86 0.82 -23.85
CA VAL A 67 2.22 0.30 -23.62
C VAL A 67 2.28 -0.51 -22.33
N ARG A 68 1.64 -0.03 -21.25
CA ARG A 68 1.50 -0.81 -20.00
C ARG A 68 0.78 -2.12 -20.25
N ALA A 69 -0.32 -2.11 -21.02
CA ALA A 69 -1.06 -3.33 -21.35
C ALA A 69 -0.19 -4.33 -22.11
N LYS A 70 0.62 -3.86 -23.08
CA LYS A 70 1.59 -4.70 -23.79
C LYS A 70 2.64 -5.30 -22.84
N LEU A 71 3.20 -4.47 -21.96
CA LEU A 71 4.18 -4.89 -20.94
C LEU A 71 3.61 -5.96 -20.03
N HIS A 72 2.46 -5.71 -19.40
CA HIS A 72 1.85 -6.66 -18.47
C HIS A 72 1.39 -7.96 -19.14
N LYS A 73 1.07 -7.92 -20.45
CA LYS A 73 0.71 -9.11 -21.23
C LYS A 73 1.92 -9.97 -21.60
N GLN A 74 3.04 -9.34 -22.00
CA GLN A 74 4.21 -10.05 -22.53
C GLN A 74 5.27 -10.33 -21.45
N ASN A 75 5.58 -9.31 -20.64
CA ASN A 75 6.66 -9.33 -19.65
C ASN A 75 6.13 -8.81 -18.31
N LYS A 76 5.35 -9.64 -17.63
CA LYS A 76 4.75 -9.29 -16.33
C LYS A 76 5.85 -8.88 -15.34
N PRO A 77 5.87 -7.64 -14.83
CA PRO A 77 6.87 -7.21 -13.86
C PRO A 77 6.66 -7.98 -12.54
N HIS A 78 7.75 -8.53 -12.01
CA HIS A 78 7.78 -9.27 -10.74
C HIS A 78 8.29 -8.36 -9.62
N GLU A 79 7.51 -7.34 -9.29
CA GLU A 79 7.80 -6.36 -8.24
C GLU A 79 6.66 -6.34 -7.22
N THR A 80 7.00 -6.23 -5.94
CA THR A 80 6.03 -5.93 -4.88
C THR A 80 5.83 -4.42 -4.79
N ILE A 81 4.62 -3.95 -5.08
CA ILE A 81 4.29 -2.52 -5.11
C ILE A 81 3.73 -2.08 -3.77
N SER A 82 4.34 -1.06 -3.16
CA SER A 82 3.77 -0.37 -2.00
C SER A 82 2.88 0.79 -2.47
N LEU A 83 1.59 0.75 -2.13
CA LEU A 83 0.67 1.85 -2.44
C LEU A 83 0.80 3.03 -1.45
N PHE A 84 1.54 2.86 -0.35
CA PHE A 84 1.84 3.92 0.60
C PHE A 84 3.02 4.79 0.15
N ASP A 85 3.83 4.26 -0.75
CA ASP A 85 5.03 4.92 -1.22
C ASP A 85 4.73 5.82 -2.43
N GLN A 86 4.98 7.11 -2.26
CA GLN A 86 4.76 8.11 -3.32
C GLN A 86 6.06 8.51 -4.02
N LYS A 87 7.22 8.07 -3.52
CA LYS A 87 8.52 8.50 -4.02
C LYS A 87 9.08 7.49 -5.01
N HIS A 88 8.92 6.20 -4.71
CA HIS A 88 9.49 5.15 -5.53
C HIS A 88 8.65 4.90 -6.78
N ARG A 89 9.32 4.83 -7.93
CA ARG A 89 8.70 4.51 -9.22
C ARG A 89 8.70 3.00 -9.40
N THR A 90 7.55 2.44 -9.75
CA THR A 90 7.41 1.02 -10.08
C THR A 90 8.17 0.67 -11.36
N GLN A 91 8.47 -0.61 -11.56
CA GLN A 91 9.11 -1.12 -12.77
C GLN A 91 8.36 -0.70 -14.04
N SER A 92 7.03 -0.79 -14.03
CA SER A 92 6.18 -0.37 -15.16
C SER A 92 6.33 1.13 -15.45
N GLN A 93 6.49 1.96 -14.41
CA GLN A 93 6.67 3.39 -14.56
C GLN A 93 8.10 3.76 -15.02
N GLN A 94 9.12 3.05 -14.53
CA GLN A 94 10.51 3.21 -15.00
C GLN A 94 10.63 2.82 -16.47
N PHE A 95 10.01 1.70 -16.87
CA PHE A 95 9.94 1.26 -18.26
C PHE A 95 9.34 2.34 -19.16
N LEU A 96 8.20 2.91 -18.77
CA LEU A 96 7.55 3.98 -19.54
C LEU A 96 8.44 5.20 -19.69
N GLN A 97 9.16 5.59 -18.64
CA GLN A 97 10.07 6.73 -18.73
C GLN A 97 11.16 6.51 -19.77
N ILE A 98 11.76 5.31 -19.80
CA ILE A 98 12.77 4.94 -20.79
C ILE A 98 12.15 4.91 -22.20
N TYR A 99 10.96 4.30 -22.32
CA TYR A 99 10.22 4.23 -23.57
C TYR A 99 9.92 5.62 -24.15
N ASP A 100 9.43 6.55 -23.32
CA ASP A 100 9.12 7.92 -23.73
C ASP A 100 10.38 8.71 -24.09
N GLN A 101 11.49 8.50 -23.36
CA GLN A 101 12.80 9.08 -23.69
C GLN A 101 13.27 8.61 -25.07
N LEU A 102 13.25 7.31 -25.34
CA LEU A 102 13.64 6.76 -26.65
C LEU A 102 12.69 7.20 -27.77
N LYS A 103 11.39 7.27 -27.50
CA LYS A 103 10.41 7.77 -28.45
C LYS A 103 10.62 9.25 -28.79
N SER A 104 10.98 10.07 -27.81
CA SER A 104 11.29 11.49 -28.03
C SER A 104 12.51 11.71 -28.93
N GLN A 105 13.44 10.76 -28.96
CA GLN A 105 14.62 10.81 -29.82
C GLN A 105 14.30 10.46 -31.28
N GLY A 106 13.17 9.79 -31.55
CA GLY A 106 12.64 9.55 -32.90
C GLY A 106 13.52 8.70 -33.82
N ALA A 107 14.55 8.03 -33.30
CA ALA A 107 15.55 7.33 -34.10
C ALA A 107 15.17 5.88 -34.46
N LEU A 108 14.22 5.26 -33.74
CA LEU A 108 13.87 3.85 -33.83
C LEU A 108 12.37 3.62 -34.09
N ASP A 109 12.05 2.44 -34.62
CA ASP A 109 10.68 1.94 -34.76
C ASP A 109 10.09 1.53 -33.40
N ASP A 110 8.76 1.62 -33.25
CA ASP A 110 8.04 1.39 -31.98
C ASP A 110 8.33 0.01 -31.36
N GLN A 111 8.55 -1.02 -32.19
CA GLN A 111 8.91 -2.36 -31.70
C GLN A 111 10.33 -2.39 -31.14
N ARG A 112 11.29 -1.79 -31.85
CA ARG A 112 12.68 -1.70 -31.40
C ARG A 112 12.81 -0.82 -30.17
N ILE A 113 12.05 0.28 -30.07
CA ILE A 113 11.98 1.12 -28.87
C ILE A 113 11.52 0.27 -27.68
N TYR A 114 10.50 -0.56 -27.87
CA TYR A 114 9.99 -1.42 -26.81
C TYR A 114 11.02 -2.45 -26.33
N GLU A 115 11.71 -3.13 -27.26
CA GLU A 115 12.76 -4.11 -26.94
C GLU A 115 13.94 -3.46 -26.24
N THR A 116 14.47 -2.37 -26.79
CA THR A 116 15.58 -1.62 -26.19
C THR A 116 15.24 -1.06 -24.81
N ALA A 117 14.00 -0.62 -24.59
CA ALA A 117 13.55 -0.17 -23.28
C ALA A 117 13.53 -1.32 -22.24
N LEU A 118 13.23 -2.56 -22.65
CA LEU A 118 13.30 -3.72 -21.77
C LEU A 118 14.74 -4.06 -21.40
N ASP A 119 15.64 -4.03 -22.37
CA ASP A 119 17.07 -4.30 -22.16
C ASP A 119 17.67 -3.28 -21.20
N LEU A 120 17.40 -1.99 -21.41
CA LEU A 120 17.85 -0.92 -20.53
C LEU A 120 17.28 -1.03 -19.11
N LEU A 121 16.02 -1.43 -18.96
CA LEU A 121 15.43 -1.67 -17.64
C LEU A 121 16.12 -2.85 -16.93
N ALA A 122 16.43 -3.92 -17.66
CA ALA A 122 17.17 -5.05 -17.12
C ALA A 122 18.59 -4.66 -16.68
N GLU A 123 19.29 -3.84 -17.48
CA GLU A 123 20.61 -3.30 -17.11
C GLU A 123 20.54 -2.42 -15.85
N GLN A 124 19.53 -1.55 -15.73
CA GLN A 124 19.34 -0.72 -14.53
C GLN A 124 19.13 -1.58 -13.29
N ARG A 125 18.39 -2.68 -13.41
CA ARG A 125 18.19 -3.63 -12.32
C ARG A 125 19.51 -4.28 -11.90
N GLN A 126 20.31 -4.74 -12.86
CA GLN A 126 21.62 -5.34 -12.58
C GLN A 126 22.56 -4.35 -11.88
N LYS A 127 22.52 -3.06 -12.26
CA LYS A 127 23.34 -2.00 -11.64
C LYS A 127 22.85 -1.56 -10.26
N SER A 128 21.57 -1.74 -9.93
CA SER A 128 21.04 -1.45 -8.60
C SER A 128 21.32 -2.54 -7.55
N GLN A 129 21.63 -3.77 -7.99
CA GLN A 129 21.94 -4.89 -7.09
C GLN A 129 23.37 -4.98 -6.49
N PRO A 130 24.45 -4.36 -7.01
CA PRO A 130 25.77 -4.47 -6.41
C PRO A 130 26.01 -3.45 -5.28
N GLU A 131 25.36 -2.28 -5.28
CA GLU A 131 25.72 -1.19 -4.34
C GLU A 131 24.98 -1.25 -2.99
N ALA A 132 23.79 -1.85 -2.93
CA ALA A 132 23.03 -1.97 -1.68
C ALA A 132 23.67 -2.95 -0.67
N VAL A 133 24.57 -3.83 -1.13
CA VAL A 133 25.30 -4.76 -0.26
C VAL A 133 26.58 -4.10 0.26
N GLU A 134 27.28 -3.31 -0.54
CA GLU A 134 28.58 -2.73 -0.14
C GLU A 134 28.45 -1.54 0.82
N GLU A 135 27.40 -0.71 0.70
CA GLU A 135 27.25 0.49 1.53
C GLU A 135 26.75 0.16 2.96
N GLN A 136 26.07 -0.97 3.15
CA GLN A 136 25.65 -1.46 4.47
C GLN A 136 26.73 -2.27 5.21
N LEU A 137 27.80 -2.68 4.53
CA LEU A 137 28.86 -3.52 5.08
C LEU A 137 29.98 -2.73 5.78
N GLN A 138 30.00 -1.39 5.67
CA GLN A 138 31.10 -0.57 6.21
C GLN A 138 30.80 0.09 7.58
N LEU A 139 29.61 -0.10 8.15
CA LEU A 139 29.21 0.56 9.41
C LEU A 139 28.89 -0.38 10.58
N GLU A 140 29.11 -1.68 10.46
CA GLU A 140 28.93 -2.61 11.58
C GLU A 140 30.26 -3.19 12.06
N GLN A 141 30.54 -2.90 13.33
CA GLN A 141 31.65 -3.32 14.19
C GLN A 141 32.12 -4.79 13.96
N PRO A 142 33.40 -5.11 14.24
CA PRO A 142 34.06 -6.37 13.83
C PRO A 142 33.58 -7.65 14.52
N ASN A 143 32.52 -7.59 15.32
CA ASN A 143 32.07 -8.69 16.19
C ASN A 143 30.59 -8.99 15.98
N LYS A 144 30.19 -9.39 14.78
CA LYS A 144 28.94 -10.12 14.59
C LYS A 144 29.25 -11.32 13.70
N SER A 145 29.28 -12.49 14.30
CA SER A 145 29.30 -13.74 13.56
C SER A 145 28.09 -13.80 12.64
N THR A 146 28.32 -14.26 11.41
CA THR A 146 27.26 -14.36 10.40
C THR A 146 26.46 -15.62 10.71
N LEU A 147 25.14 -15.63 10.46
CA LEU A 147 24.30 -16.82 10.74
C LEU A 147 24.85 -18.13 10.14
N LEU A 148 25.59 -18.03 9.04
CA LEU A 148 26.26 -19.17 8.41
C LEU A 148 27.46 -19.70 9.24
N SER A 149 28.23 -18.82 9.89
CA SER A 149 29.34 -19.22 10.76
C SER A 149 28.82 -19.82 12.07
N ASP A 150 27.75 -19.25 12.65
CA ASP A 150 27.10 -19.80 13.85
C ASP A 150 26.52 -21.19 13.59
N PHE A 151 25.98 -21.43 12.39
CA PHE A 151 25.44 -22.72 12.00
C PHE A 151 26.53 -23.79 11.87
N GLN A 152 27.68 -23.42 11.28
CA GLN A 152 28.83 -24.33 11.16
C GLN A 152 29.45 -24.65 12.52
N GLU A 153 29.59 -23.66 13.40
CA GLU A 153 30.09 -23.89 14.77
C GLU A 153 29.16 -24.78 15.60
N ALA A 154 27.84 -24.61 15.47
CA ALA A 154 26.88 -25.48 16.14
C ALA A 154 26.98 -26.95 15.68
N ASP A 155 27.25 -27.19 14.40
CA ASP A 155 27.41 -28.54 13.86
C ASP A 155 28.73 -29.20 14.29
N HIS A 156 29.79 -28.40 14.43
CA HIS A 156 31.06 -28.84 15.01
C HIS A 156 30.96 -29.15 16.51
N GLN A 157 30.21 -28.37 17.28
CA GLN A 157 29.99 -28.61 18.71
C GLN A 157 29.17 -29.90 18.96
N LYS A 158 28.19 -30.20 18.10
CA LYS A 158 27.45 -31.48 18.17
C LYS A 158 28.34 -32.69 17.93
N HIS A 159 29.26 -32.62 16.96
CA HIS A 159 30.21 -33.71 16.71
C HIS A 159 31.19 -33.89 17.88
N GLN A 160 31.66 -32.81 18.51
CA GLN A 160 32.56 -32.91 19.67
C GLN A 160 31.89 -33.46 20.94
N GLN A 161 30.58 -33.24 21.13
CA GLN A 161 29.84 -33.81 22.26
C GLN A 161 29.56 -35.31 22.08
N GLN A 162 29.37 -35.79 20.85
CA GLN A 162 29.19 -37.21 20.57
C GLN A 162 30.47 -38.03 20.76
N GLU A 163 31.66 -37.43 20.61
CA GLU A 163 32.93 -38.10 20.88
C GLU A 163 33.28 -38.20 22.38
N GLN A 164 32.68 -37.36 23.25
CA GLN A 164 32.96 -37.37 24.70
C GLN A 164 32.02 -38.25 25.53
N GLU A 165 30.85 -38.67 25.00
CA GLU A 165 29.89 -39.52 25.72
C GLU A 165 30.25 -41.03 25.77
N GLN A 166 31.34 -41.48 25.13
CA GLN A 166 31.76 -42.89 25.20
C GLN A 166 32.63 -43.25 26.43
N THR A 167 32.96 -42.30 27.32
CA THR A 167 33.75 -42.61 28.52
C THR A 167 33.24 -41.93 29.79
N LYS A 168 32.30 -42.58 30.53
CA LYS A 168 32.28 -42.78 32.02
C LYS A 168 30.86 -43.03 32.59
N PRO A 169 30.74 -43.66 33.79
CA PRO A 169 29.65 -44.59 34.11
C PRO A 169 28.46 -44.00 34.89
N SER A 170 27.42 -44.82 34.94
CA SER A 170 26.06 -44.63 35.45
C SER A 170 25.92 -44.04 36.86
N LYS A 171 24.86 -43.23 37.05
CA LYS A 171 24.02 -43.21 38.27
C LYS A 171 22.66 -42.50 38.09
N ALA A 172 21.62 -43.24 38.51
CA ALA A 172 20.27 -42.88 38.97
C ALA A 172 19.43 -41.82 38.24
N LYS A 173 18.35 -42.27 37.57
CA LYS A 173 17.24 -41.44 37.08
C LYS A 173 16.14 -41.31 38.16
N PRO A 174 15.57 -40.12 38.41
CA PRO A 174 14.29 -40.01 39.09
C PRO A 174 13.15 -40.38 38.13
N GLU A 175 12.20 -41.16 38.62
CA GLU A 175 11.07 -41.72 37.86
C GLU A 175 10.09 -40.62 37.43
N GLY A 176 10.07 -40.33 36.13
CA GLY A 176 9.04 -39.54 35.47
C GLY A 176 7.92 -40.45 34.96
N ILE A 177 6.68 -40.01 35.14
CA ILE A 177 5.43 -40.75 34.87
C ILE A 177 5.39 -41.25 33.41
N ASN A 178 5.20 -42.56 33.21
CA ASN A 178 5.03 -43.17 31.89
C ASN A 178 3.63 -42.88 31.34
N ILE A 179 3.53 -41.88 30.46
CA ILE A 179 2.30 -41.52 29.72
C ILE A 179 1.79 -42.61 28.75
N SER A 180 2.55 -43.68 28.53
CA SER A 180 2.18 -44.78 27.62
C SER A 180 1.22 -45.81 28.23
N SER A 181 0.85 -45.70 29.51
CA SER A 181 -0.19 -46.53 30.14
C SER A 181 -1.56 -45.86 30.26
N LEU A 182 -1.71 -44.61 29.78
CA LEU A 182 -2.94 -43.83 29.90
C LEU A 182 -3.92 -43.98 28.71
N PHE A 183 -3.53 -44.68 27.65
CA PHE A 183 -4.36 -44.87 26.46
C PHE A 183 -4.23 -46.29 25.90
N LYS A 184 -4.68 -47.28 26.67
CA LYS A 184 -4.91 -48.64 26.16
C LYS A 184 -6.30 -49.11 26.61
N ASP A 185 -7.19 -49.12 25.62
CA ASP A 185 -8.58 -49.57 25.53
C ASP A 185 -9.57 -49.16 26.65
#